data_AF-A0A521Q0P3-F1
#
_entry.id   AF-A0A521Q0P3-F1
#
_cell.length_a   1.000
_cell.length_b   1.000
_cell.length_c   1.000
_cell.angle_alpha   90.00
_cell.angle_beta   90.00
_cell.angle_gamma   90.00
#
_symmetry.space_group_name_H-M   'P 1'
#
loop_
_entity.id
_entity.type
_entity.pdbx_description
1 polymer ?
#
loop_
_entity_poly.entity_id
_entity_poly.type
_entity_poly.pdbx_seq_one_letter_code
_entity_poly.pdbx_strand_id
1 'polypeptide(L)' 'MVEPTGLQNFLEIVTKPDNIPIVGMLLLVLFFTWIGLRQAFRNDRLIDENKKDEIPNEMWK' A
#
# COMPACT_ATOMS: atom_id res chain seq x y z
N MET A 1 16.48 5.25 -36.56
CA MET A 1 16.21 4.54 -35.29
C MET A 1 15.17 5.36 -34.54
N VAL A 2 14.04 4.78 -34.16
CA VAL A 2 13.04 5.48 -33.32
C VAL A 2 13.46 5.24 -31.88
N GLU A 3 13.75 6.31 -31.15
CA GLU A 3 14.10 6.22 -29.72
C GLU A 3 12.87 5.73 -28.93
N PRO A 4 13.04 4.74 -28.04
CA PRO A 4 11.96 4.27 -27.20
C PRO A 4 11.54 5.37 -26.22
N THR A 5 10.23 5.47 -25.97
CA THR A 5 9.67 6.41 -25.01
C THR A 5 10.04 6.02 -23.58
N GLY A 6 10.04 6.99 -22.65
CA GLY A 6 10.31 6.70 -21.23
C GLY A 6 9.36 5.64 -20.64
N LEU A 7 8.12 5.56 -21.13
CA LEU A 7 7.17 4.52 -20.74
C LEU A 7 7.58 3.13 -21.22
N GLN A 8 8.12 3.01 -22.45
CA GLN A 8 8.62 1.74 -22.97
C GLN A 8 9.79 1.22 -22.14
N ASN A 9 10.75 2.08 -21.80
CA ASN A 9 11.87 1.73 -20.93
C ASN A 9 11.40 1.30 -19.53
N PHE A 10 10.44 2.03 -18.95
CA PHE A 10 9.86 1.68 -17.66
C PHE A 10 9.18 0.31 -17.70
N LEU A 11 8.34 0.06 -18.71
CA LEU A 11 7.65 -1.22 -18.88
C LEU A 11 8.65 -2.36 -19.04
N GLU A 12 9.67 -2.20 -19.87
CA GLU A 12 10.71 -3.21 -20.08
C GLU A 12 11.42 -3.60 -18.77
N ILE A 13 11.69 -2.61 -17.90
CA ILE A 13 12.28 -2.85 -16.58
C ILE A 13 11.31 -3.61 -15.68
N VAL A 14 10.06 -3.17 -15.54
CA VAL A 14 9.13 -3.79 -14.56
C VAL A 14 8.58 -5.14 -15.02
N THR A 15 8.53 -5.41 -16.33
CA THR A 15 8.08 -6.71 -16.86
C THR A 15 9.22 -7.72 -17.00
N LYS A 16 10.45 -7.31 -16.75
CA LYS A 16 11.61 -8.21 -16.78
C LYS A 16 11.42 -9.32 -15.75
N PRO A 17 11.58 -10.62 -16.10
CA PRO A 17 11.23 -11.73 -15.21
C PRO A 17 11.90 -11.68 -13.83
N ASP A 18 13.13 -11.19 -13.78
CA ASP A 18 13.94 -10.96 -12.58
C ASP A 18 13.39 -9.85 -11.67
N ASN A 19 12.63 -8.91 -12.22
CA ASN A 19 12.05 -7.77 -11.49
C ASN A 19 10.61 -8.02 -11.03
N ILE A 20 9.95 -9.08 -11.48
CA ILE A 20 8.60 -9.44 -11.04
C ILE A 20 8.52 -9.58 -9.49
N PRO A 21 9.48 -10.21 -8.79
CA PRO A 21 9.43 -10.32 -7.34
C PRO A 21 9.46 -8.97 -6.62
N ILE A 22 10.31 -8.02 -7.03
CA ILE A 22 10.40 -6.71 -6.38
C ILE A 22 9.15 -5.87 -6.64
N VAL A 23 8.57 -5.94 -7.84
CA VAL A 23 7.29 -5.28 -8.14
C VAL A 23 6.18 -5.85 -7.25
N GLY A 24 6.14 -7.18 -7.07
CA GLY A 24 5.23 -7.84 -6.13
C GLY A 24 5.42 -7.34 -4.70
N MET A 25 6.65 -7.25 -4.22
CA MET A 25 6.95 -6.72 -2.87
C MET A 25 6.51 -5.27 -2.71
N LEU A 26 6.74 -4.40 -3.70
CA LEU A 26 6.28 -3.01 -3.66
C LEU A 26 4.76 -2.92 -3.60
N LEU A 27 4.04 -3.74 -4.37
CA LEU A 27 2.58 -3.83 -4.30
C LEU A 27 2.12 -4.26 -2.90
N LEU A 28 2.77 -5.25 -2.30
CA LEU A 28 2.45 -5.71 -0.94
C LEU A 28 2.71 -4.61 0.10
N VAL A 29 3.85 -3.93 0.03
CA VAL A 29 4.18 -2.81 0.93
C VAL A 29 3.11 -1.74 0.83
N LEU A 30 2.79 -1.26 -0.38
CA LEU A 30 1.75 -0.24 -0.57
C LEU A 30 0.39 -0.71 -0.06
N PHE A 31 0.03 -1.97 -0.32
CA PHE A 31 -1.24 -2.55 0.13
C PHE A 31 -1.35 -2.60 1.67
N PHE A 32 -0.35 -3.14 2.35
CA PHE A 32 -0.36 -3.24 3.82
C PHE A 32 -0.20 -1.87 4.48
N THR A 33 0.57 -0.96 3.89
CA THR A 33 0.65 0.43 4.36
C THR A 33 -0.72 1.11 4.26
N TRP A 34 -1.44 0.94 3.15
CA TRP A 34 -2.78 1.50 3.00
C TRP A 34 -3.76 0.92 4.04
N ILE A 35 -3.73 -0.39 4.28
CA ILE A 35 -4.53 -1.03 5.33
C ILE A 35 -4.19 -0.46 6.71
N GLY A 36 -2.90 -0.33 7.03
CA GLY A 36 -2.44 0.22 8.30
C GLY A 36 -2.90 1.66 8.51
N LEU A 37 -2.74 2.51 7.49
CA LEU A 37 -3.21 3.90 7.53
C LEU A 37 -4.73 3.99 7.67
N ARG A 38 -5.48 3.15 6.95
CA ARG A 38 -6.94 3.11 7.07
C ARG A 38 -7.39 2.71 8.47
N GLN A 39 -6.68 1.79 9.13
CA GLN A 39 -6.95 1.44 10.52
C GLN A 39 -6.57 2.57 11.48
N ALA A 40 -5.41 3.21 11.27
CA ALA A 40 -4.97 4.35 12.08
C ALA A 40 -6.00 5.49 12.06
N PHE A 41 -6.50 5.87 10.89
CA PHE A 41 -7.52 6.92 10.79
C PHE A 41 -8.85 6.58 11.48
N ARG A 42 -9.24 5.31 11.53
CA ARG A 42 -10.42 4.88 12.29
C ARG A 42 -10.19 5.00 13.78
N ASN A 43 -9.03 4.56 14.25
CA ASN A 43 -8.64 4.65 15.65
C ASN A 43 -8.52 6.11 16.10
N ASP A 44 -7.93 6.99 15.27
CA ASP A 44 -7.83 8.42 15.55
C ASP A 44 -9.22 9.04 15.73
N ARG A 45 -10.19 8.67 14.88
CA ARG A 45 -11.57 9.12 15.01
C ARG A 45 -12.22 8.67 16.32
N LEU A 46 -12.02 7.42 16.74
CA LEU A 46 -12.55 6.95 18.02
C LEU A 46 -11.94 7.70 19.20
N ILE A 47 -10.65 8.04 19.13
CA ILE A 47 -9.97 8.82 20.16
C ILE A 47 -10.56 10.23 20.22
N ASP A 48 -10.79 10.87 19.08
CA ASP A 48 -11.42 12.20 19.01
C ASP A 48 -12.86 12.20 19.55
N GLU A 49 -13.58 11.08 19.38
CA GLU A 49 -14.91 10.87 19.95
C GLU A 49 -14.90 10.46 21.44
N ASN A 50 -13.72 10.37 22.07
CA ASN A 50 -13.50 9.90 23.45
C ASN A 50 -13.99 8.45 23.70
N LYS A 51 -13.90 7.59 22.68
CA LYS A 51 -14.31 6.17 22.68
C LYS A 51 -13.11 5.24 22.52
N LYS A 52 -11.99 5.57 23.16
CA LYS A 52 -10.72 4.82 23.02
C LYS A 52 -10.85 3.36 23.46
N ASP A 53 -11.73 3.10 24.40
CA ASP A 53 -12.10 1.77 24.91
C ASP A 53 -12.81 0.88 23.89
N GLU A 54 -13.38 1.46 22.82
CA GLU A 54 -14.00 0.70 21.73
C GLU A 54 -12.98 0.19 20.68
N ILE A 55 -11.74 0.72 20.67
CA ILE A 55 -10.71 0.35 19.67
C ILE A 55 -10.45 -1.18 19.63
N PRO A 56 -10.27 -1.90 20.74
CA PRO A 56 -10.07 -3.35 20.69
C PRO A 56 -11.25 -4.10 20.06
N ASN A 57 -12.48 -3.66 20.35
CA ASN A 57 -13.69 -4.22 19.76
C ASN A 57 -13.79 -3.93 18.26
N GLU A 58 -13.24 -2.82 17.79
CA GLU A 58 -13.19 -2.48 16.36
C GLU A 58 -12.09 -3.24 15.61
N MET A 59 -10.93 -3.46 16.25
CA MET A 59 -9.78 -4.16 15.66
C MET A 59 -9.96 -5.68 15.61
N TRP A 60 -10.70 -6.26 16.56
CA TRP A 60 -10.92 -7.72 16.66
C TRP A 60 -12.19 -8.21 15.97
N LYS A 61 -12.92 -7.32 15.28
CA LYS A 61 -14.02 -7.70 14.38
C LYS A 61 -13.49 -8.29 13.08
#